data_AF-A0A9P5QDS5-F1
#
_entry.id   AF-A0A9P5QDS5-F1
#
_cell.length_a   1.000
_cell.length_b   1.000
_cell.length_c   1.000
_cell.angle_alpha   90.00
_cell.angle_beta   90.00
_cell.angle_gamma   90.00
#
_symmetry.space_group_name_H-M   'P 1'
#
loop_
_entity.id
_entity.type
_entity.pdbx_description
1 polymer ?
#
loop_
_entity_poly.entity_id
_entity_poly.type
_entity_poly.pdbx_seq_one_letter_code
_entity_poly.pdbx_strand_id
1 'polypeptide(L)'
;KMGDLIANTPKDCISKVFLEEKVFQTWYHGRTVLVGDAAHKLNPAGGFGAINAFQDSVVLANCLYEMKDASSESITSAFGEYYAQRFHRAQAQFDRSHTLSKVLLGQELIEWVMRQVMYKYIPRWLFRKLTIKNWGYCPKIAWLPPAKKSEIADES
;
A
#
# COMPACT_ATOMS: atom_id res chain seq x y z
N LYS A 1 -0.87 -8.38 -29.81
CA LYS A 1 -0.42 -8.86 -28.48
C LYS A 1 0.70 -7.96 -27.97
N MET A 2 1.06 -7.98 -26.67
CA MET A 2 2.09 -7.09 -26.11
C MET A 2 3.43 -7.17 -26.86
N GLY A 3 3.81 -8.36 -27.34
CA GLY A 3 5.01 -8.56 -28.16
C GLY A 3 4.98 -7.78 -29.49
N ASP A 4 3.81 -7.66 -30.13
CA ASP A 4 3.67 -6.95 -31.40
C ASP A 4 3.78 -5.43 -31.20
N LEU A 5 3.30 -4.91 -30.06
CA LEU A 5 3.46 -3.50 -29.70
C LEU A 5 4.94 -3.15 -29.47
N ILE A 6 5.67 -4.00 -28.77
CA ILE A 6 7.11 -3.81 -28.54
C ILE A 6 7.89 -3.91 -29.85
N ALA A 7 7.55 -4.88 -30.71
CA ALA A 7 8.21 -5.06 -32.01
C ALA A 7 7.98 -3.89 -32.98
N ASN A 8 6.80 -3.26 -32.93
CA ASN A 8 6.43 -2.14 -33.79
C ASN A 8 6.77 -0.75 -33.21
N THR A 9 7.30 -0.68 -31.99
CA THR A 9 7.71 0.59 -31.37
C THR A 9 9.20 0.84 -31.62
N PRO A 10 9.59 2.01 -32.18
CA PRO A 10 11.00 2.39 -32.31
C PRO A 10 11.72 2.30 -30.96
N LYS A 11 12.94 1.71 -30.94
CA LYS A 11 13.66 1.40 -29.70
C LYS A 11 13.99 2.65 -28.87
N ASP A 12 14.19 3.78 -29.54
CA ASP A 12 14.41 5.11 -28.96
C ASP A 12 13.17 5.67 -28.24
N CYS A 13 11.98 5.13 -28.52
CA CYS A 13 10.75 5.45 -27.80
C CYS A 13 10.45 4.50 -26.63
N ILE A 14 11.31 3.51 -26.34
CA ILE A 14 11.12 2.54 -25.26
C ILE A 14 12.03 2.90 -24.09
N SER A 15 11.42 3.36 -22.98
CA SER A 15 12.14 3.58 -21.72
C SER A 15 11.90 2.44 -20.74
N LYS A 16 12.98 1.89 -20.19
CA LYS A 16 12.92 0.95 -19.07
C LYS A 16 13.08 1.73 -17.79
N VAL A 17 11.99 1.83 -17.02
CA VAL A 17 12.02 2.51 -15.71
C VAL A 17 12.32 1.49 -14.64
N PHE A 18 13.44 1.68 -13.93
CA PHE A 18 13.72 0.90 -12.73
C PHE A 18 12.74 1.32 -11.64
N LEU A 19 12.02 0.33 -11.14
CA LEU A 19 11.06 0.57 -10.09
C LEU A 19 11.79 0.57 -8.75
N GLU A 20 11.99 1.77 -8.20
CA GLU A 20 12.51 1.92 -6.85
C GLU A 20 11.41 1.67 -5.81
N GLU A 21 11.76 0.87 -4.82
CA GLU A 21 10.92 0.47 -3.70
C GLU A 21 11.54 1.02 -2.41
N LYS A 22 10.80 1.85 -1.65
CA LYS A 22 11.32 2.44 -0.42
C LYS A 22 10.23 2.87 0.56
N VAL A 23 10.45 2.67 1.84
CA VAL A 23 9.71 3.34 2.92
C VAL A 23 10.66 4.31 3.62
N PHE A 24 10.34 5.60 3.61
CA PHE A 24 11.17 6.62 4.25
C PHE A 24 10.98 6.60 5.77
N GLN A 25 12.01 6.97 6.53
CA GLN A 25 11.97 6.99 8.00
C GLN A 25 11.42 8.31 8.57
N THR A 26 11.45 9.38 7.79
CA THR A 26 11.01 10.71 8.20
C THR A 26 9.84 11.13 7.34
N TRP A 27 8.65 11.26 7.93
CA TRP A 27 7.42 11.60 7.20
C TRP A 27 6.95 13.02 7.48
N TYR A 28 7.54 13.72 8.43
CA TYR A 28 7.14 15.08 8.75
C TYR A 28 8.31 15.87 9.35
N HIS A 29 8.24 17.18 9.19
CA HIS A 29 9.16 18.13 9.82
C HIS A 29 8.48 19.49 9.94
N GLY A 30 8.39 20.03 11.16
CA GLY A 30 7.66 21.26 11.44
C GLY A 30 6.22 21.18 10.95
N ARG A 31 5.85 22.06 10.02
CA ARG A 31 4.48 22.14 9.44
C ARG A 31 4.35 21.43 8.09
N THR A 32 5.29 20.56 7.74
CA THR A 32 5.28 19.78 6.50
C THR A 32 5.13 18.29 6.82
N VAL A 33 4.28 17.60 6.07
CA VAL A 33 4.03 16.15 6.16
C VAL A 33 4.05 15.51 4.78
N LEU A 34 4.56 14.28 4.69
CA LEU A 34 4.62 13.44 3.51
C LEU A 34 3.52 12.38 3.58
N VAL A 35 2.90 12.09 2.44
CA VAL A 35 1.76 11.18 2.32
C VAL A 35 1.91 10.35 1.03
N GLY A 36 1.45 9.10 1.04
CA GLY A 36 1.49 8.25 -0.15
C GLY A 36 2.92 7.99 -0.64
N ASP A 37 3.12 8.02 -1.96
CA ASP A 37 4.41 7.73 -2.61
C ASP A 37 5.57 8.63 -2.13
N ALA A 38 5.28 9.83 -1.60
CA ALA A 38 6.29 10.70 -1.00
C ALA A 38 6.87 10.13 0.31
N ALA A 39 6.09 9.31 1.02
CA ALA A 39 6.45 8.69 2.28
C ALA A 39 6.81 7.19 2.13
N HIS A 40 6.19 6.51 1.17
CA HIS A 40 6.42 5.10 0.87
C HIS A 40 6.09 4.76 -0.59
N LYS A 41 7.10 4.30 -1.33
CA LYS A 41 6.97 3.81 -2.70
C LYS A 41 6.98 2.29 -2.69
N LEU A 42 5.82 1.69 -2.97
CA LEU A 42 5.58 0.24 -2.93
C LEU A 42 5.67 -0.37 -4.33
N ASN A 43 5.86 -1.70 -4.41
CA ASN A 43 5.80 -2.38 -5.69
C ASN A 43 4.36 -2.33 -6.28
N PRO A 44 4.16 -1.97 -7.58
CA PRO A 44 2.86 -1.85 -8.20
C PRO A 44 2.16 -3.19 -8.42
N ALA A 45 2.85 -4.33 -8.29
CA ALA A 45 2.32 -5.67 -8.54
C ALA A 45 1.03 -5.98 -7.77
N GLY A 46 0.81 -5.35 -6.61
CA GLY A 46 -0.39 -5.52 -5.78
C GLY A 46 -1.37 -4.35 -5.79
N GLY A 47 -1.09 -3.25 -6.53
CA GLY A 47 -1.93 -2.05 -6.49
C GLY A 47 -2.01 -1.35 -5.12
N PHE A 48 -1.07 -1.62 -4.22
CA PHE A 48 -1.15 -1.20 -2.82
C PHE A 48 -0.79 0.27 -2.58
N GLY A 49 -0.11 0.94 -3.50
CA GLY A 49 0.30 2.34 -3.34
C GLY A 49 -0.89 3.27 -3.14
N ALA A 50 -1.87 3.25 -4.07
CA ALA A 50 -3.07 4.08 -3.98
C ALA A 50 -3.89 3.78 -2.70
N ILE A 51 -4.04 2.51 -2.34
CA ILE A 51 -4.74 2.12 -1.11
C ILE A 51 -4.04 2.72 0.13
N ASN A 52 -2.72 2.66 0.20
CA ASN A 52 -1.98 3.24 1.33
C ASN A 52 -2.07 4.76 1.34
N ALA A 53 -2.01 5.43 0.19
CA ALA A 53 -2.19 6.87 0.09
C ALA A 53 -3.57 7.32 0.61
N PHE A 54 -4.64 6.56 0.31
CA PHE A 54 -5.96 6.83 0.87
C PHE A 54 -6.00 6.60 2.39
N GLN A 55 -5.43 5.49 2.87
CA GLN A 55 -5.36 5.21 4.31
C GLN A 55 -4.59 6.29 5.07
N ASP A 56 -3.48 6.76 4.51
CA ASP A 56 -2.71 7.86 5.08
C ASP A 56 -3.55 9.13 5.16
N SER A 57 -4.24 9.47 4.07
CA SER A 57 -5.06 10.68 4.00
C SER A 57 -6.17 10.67 5.06
N VAL A 58 -6.83 9.52 5.26
CA VAL A 58 -7.87 9.39 6.30
C VAL A 58 -7.28 9.52 7.70
N VAL A 59 -6.17 8.84 7.99
CA VAL A 59 -5.56 8.90 9.33
C VAL A 59 -5.02 10.30 9.63
N LEU A 60 -4.37 10.94 8.66
CA LEU A 60 -3.90 12.32 8.78
C LEU A 60 -5.06 13.27 9.03
N ALA A 61 -6.15 13.15 8.27
CA ALA A 61 -7.31 14.00 8.43
C ALA A 61 -7.96 13.84 9.82
N ASN A 62 -8.01 12.61 10.37
CA ASN A 62 -8.44 12.36 11.75
C ASN A 62 -7.54 13.06 12.77
N CYS A 63 -6.22 12.90 12.65
CA CYS A 63 -5.27 13.55 13.58
C CYS A 63 -5.40 15.07 13.53
N LEU A 64 -5.58 15.65 12.33
CA LEU A 64 -5.78 17.10 12.17
C LEU A 64 -7.11 17.59 12.73
N TYR A 65 -8.18 16.79 12.61
CA TYR A 65 -9.50 17.14 13.13
C TYR A 65 -9.56 17.15 14.66
N GLU A 66 -8.76 16.30 15.32
CA GLU A 66 -8.69 16.20 16.78
C GLU A 66 -7.83 17.33 17.42
N MET A 67 -7.14 18.13 16.61
CA MET A 67 -6.35 19.25 17.10
C MET A 67 -7.23 20.32 17.76
N LYS A 68 -6.74 20.87 18.88
CA LYS A 68 -7.44 21.96 19.61
C LYS A 68 -7.14 23.35 19.05
N ASP A 69 -5.98 23.52 18.45
CA ASP A 69 -5.50 24.78 17.88
C ASP A 69 -4.56 24.53 16.69
N ALA A 70 -4.17 25.59 15.99
CA ALA A 70 -3.25 25.53 14.85
C ALA A 70 -1.80 25.89 15.19
N SER A 71 -1.41 25.76 16.47
CA SER A 71 -0.04 26.00 16.91
C SER A 71 0.93 25.01 16.24
N SER A 72 2.19 25.42 16.08
CA SER A 72 3.20 24.55 15.48
C SER A 72 3.45 23.29 16.30
N GLU A 73 3.29 23.36 17.62
CA GLU A 73 3.38 22.20 18.51
C GLU A 73 2.22 21.22 18.30
N SER A 74 0.97 21.72 18.26
CA SER A 74 -0.20 20.87 18.02
C SER A 74 -0.14 20.18 16.64
N ILE A 75 0.29 20.90 15.60
CA ILE A 75 0.48 20.32 14.25
C ILE A 75 1.56 19.24 14.26
N THR A 76 2.71 19.51 14.89
CA THR A 76 3.80 18.53 14.95
C THR A 76 3.38 17.28 15.73
N SER A 77 2.59 17.43 16.80
CA SER A 77 2.01 16.31 17.54
C SER A 77 1.08 15.48 16.66
N ALA A 78 0.14 16.12 15.95
CA ALA A 78 -0.78 15.42 15.05
C ALA A 78 -0.05 14.66 13.92
N PHE A 79 1.03 15.23 13.37
CA PHE A 79 1.87 14.53 12.40
C PHE A 79 2.64 13.34 13.00
N GLY A 80 3.10 13.46 14.24
CA GLY A 80 3.72 12.37 14.99
C GLY A 80 2.74 11.22 15.25
N GLU A 81 1.50 11.51 15.61
CA GLU A 81 0.44 10.51 15.78
C GLU A 81 0.09 9.81 14.47
N TYR A 82 -0.04 10.57 13.38
CA TYR A 82 -0.19 10.02 12.04
C TYR A 82 0.94 9.05 11.68
N TYR A 83 2.21 9.45 11.90
CA TYR A 83 3.38 8.62 11.64
C TYR A 83 3.34 7.32 12.47
N ALA A 84 3.09 7.41 13.78
CA ALA A 84 3.03 6.25 14.67
C ALA A 84 1.95 5.24 14.23
N GLN A 85 0.80 5.73 13.77
CA GLN A 85 -0.29 4.89 13.28
C GLN A 85 0.01 4.25 11.92
N ARG A 86 0.69 4.93 11.01
CA ARG A 86 0.81 4.51 9.61
C ARG A 86 2.12 3.83 9.26
N PHE A 87 3.25 4.22 9.87
CA PHE A 87 4.58 3.75 9.47
C PHE A 87 4.69 2.21 9.45
N HIS A 88 4.33 1.54 10.54
CA HIS A 88 4.42 0.07 10.63
C HIS A 88 3.49 -0.64 9.62
N ARG A 89 2.36 -0.02 9.27
CA ARG A 89 1.41 -0.58 8.30
C ARG A 89 1.92 -0.44 6.88
N ALA A 90 2.49 0.73 6.55
CA ALA A 90 3.15 0.95 5.27
C ALA A 90 4.36 0.01 5.10
N GLN A 91 5.15 -0.19 6.15
CA GLN A 91 6.26 -1.15 6.13
C GLN A 91 5.79 -2.60 5.95
N ALA A 92 4.75 -3.03 6.66
CA ALA A 92 4.18 -4.36 6.46
C ALA A 92 3.63 -4.54 5.03
N GLN A 93 3.06 -3.48 4.43
CA GLN A 93 2.57 -3.55 3.05
C GLN A 93 3.72 -3.53 2.02
N PHE A 94 4.82 -2.85 2.33
CA PHE A 94 6.04 -2.88 1.54
C PHE A 94 6.58 -4.31 1.41
N ASP A 95 6.81 -4.99 2.54
CA ASP A 95 7.33 -6.36 2.55
C ASP A 95 6.41 -7.33 1.77
N ARG A 96 5.10 -7.13 1.88
CA ARG A 96 4.11 -7.90 1.13
C ARG A 96 4.16 -7.60 -0.36
N SER A 97 4.25 -6.33 -0.75
CA SER A 97 4.32 -5.93 -2.15
C SER A 97 5.57 -6.49 -2.82
N HIS A 98 6.69 -6.46 -2.11
CA HIS A 98 7.96 -7.01 -2.55
C HIS A 98 7.89 -8.53 -2.72
N THR A 99 7.35 -9.24 -1.72
CA THR A 99 7.16 -10.69 -1.78
C THR A 99 6.23 -11.10 -2.93
N LEU A 100 5.12 -10.37 -3.10
CA LEU A 100 4.16 -10.63 -4.17
C LEU A 100 4.81 -10.41 -5.55
N SER A 101 5.62 -9.35 -5.70
CA SER A 101 6.38 -9.09 -6.92
C SER A 101 7.33 -10.25 -7.27
N LYS A 102 8.09 -10.76 -6.30
CA LYS A 102 8.94 -11.95 -6.49
C LYS A 102 8.13 -13.16 -6.93
N VAL A 103 6.97 -13.39 -6.31
CA VAL A 103 6.10 -14.51 -6.67
C VAL A 103 5.47 -14.34 -8.07
N LEU A 104 5.21 -13.12 -8.52
CA LEU A 104 4.55 -12.85 -9.81
C LEU A 104 5.52 -12.68 -10.97
N LEU A 105 6.66 -12.04 -10.75
CA LEU A 105 7.60 -11.60 -11.79
C LEU A 105 8.99 -12.20 -11.63
N GLY A 106 9.29 -12.79 -10.48
CA GLY A 106 10.57 -13.39 -10.19
C GLY A 106 10.95 -14.51 -11.15
N GLN A 107 12.23 -14.55 -11.52
CA GLN A 107 12.83 -15.49 -12.48
C GLN A 107 13.83 -16.45 -11.83
N GLU A 108 14.09 -16.29 -10.53
CA GLU A 108 15.00 -17.17 -9.79
C GLU A 108 14.37 -18.53 -9.48
N LEU A 109 15.20 -19.54 -9.26
CA LEU A 109 14.75 -20.91 -8.96
C LEU A 109 13.87 -20.95 -7.69
N ILE A 110 14.26 -20.21 -6.65
CA ILE A 110 13.51 -20.14 -5.39
C ILE A 110 12.14 -19.49 -5.62
N GLU A 111 12.07 -18.44 -6.44
CA GLU A 111 10.83 -17.72 -6.75
C GLU A 111 9.88 -18.59 -7.58
N TRP A 112 10.43 -19.36 -8.52
CA TRP A 112 9.68 -20.38 -9.24
C TRP A 112 9.12 -21.45 -8.29
N VAL A 113 9.94 -21.99 -7.37
CA VAL A 113 9.46 -22.97 -6.37
C VAL A 113 8.36 -22.36 -5.50
N MET A 114 8.56 -21.15 -4.96
CA MET A 114 7.54 -20.45 -4.17
C MET A 114 6.23 -20.29 -4.93
N ARG A 115 6.30 -19.91 -6.22
CA ARG A 115 5.15 -19.80 -7.11
C ARG A 115 4.44 -21.13 -7.29
N GLN A 116 5.16 -22.21 -7.61
CA GLN A 116 4.56 -23.55 -7.76
C GLN A 116 3.89 -24.00 -6.46
N VAL A 117 4.52 -23.75 -5.32
CA VAL A 117 3.96 -24.12 -4.02
C VAL A 117 2.69 -23.34 -3.71
N MET A 118 2.72 -22.03 -3.95
CA MET A 118 1.57 -21.15 -3.72
C MET A 118 0.36 -21.55 -4.57
N TYR A 119 0.54 -21.78 -5.87
CA TYR A 119 -0.57 -22.09 -6.77
C TYR A 119 -1.08 -23.52 -6.64
N LYS A 120 -0.20 -24.49 -6.33
CA LYS A 120 -0.56 -25.92 -6.35
C LYS A 120 -0.96 -26.47 -4.99
N TYR A 121 -0.34 -26.01 -3.90
CA TYR A 121 -0.46 -26.64 -2.59
C TYR A 121 -1.17 -25.80 -1.53
N ILE A 122 -1.38 -24.49 -1.74
CA ILE A 122 -2.14 -23.68 -0.78
C ILE A 122 -3.65 -23.88 -0.99
N PRO A 123 -4.38 -24.43 0.00
CA PRO A 123 -5.82 -24.59 -0.12
C PRO A 123 -6.54 -23.24 -0.21
N ARG A 124 -7.65 -23.17 -0.94
CA ARG A 124 -8.44 -21.93 -1.13
C ARG A 124 -8.86 -21.28 0.20
N TRP A 125 -9.20 -22.07 1.22
CA TRP A 125 -9.57 -21.53 2.53
C TRP A 125 -8.42 -20.82 3.23
N LEU A 126 -7.19 -21.32 3.08
CA LEU A 126 -6.00 -20.74 3.70
C LEU A 126 -5.63 -19.46 2.96
N PHE A 127 -5.65 -19.51 1.63
CA PHE A 127 -5.47 -18.33 0.78
C PHE A 127 -6.49 -17.24 1.11
N ARG A 128 -7.77 -17.61 1.29
CA ARG A 128 -8.85 -16.69 1.69
C ARG A 128 -8.62 -16.10 3.08
N LYS A 129 -8.20 -16.89 4.07
CA LYS A 129 -7.85 -16.36 5.41
C LYS A 129 -6.68 -15.37 5.37
N LEU A 130 -5.61 -15.71 4.62
CA LEU A 130 -4.43 -14.86 4.47
C LEU A 130 -4.75 -13.55 3.76
N THR A 131 -5.61 -13.61 2.74
CA THR A 131 -6.07 -12.41 2.02
C THR A 131 -7.01 -11.58 2.90
N ILE A 132 -8.06 -12.12 3.50
CA ILE A 132 -9.00 -11.33 4.33
C ILE A 132 -8.29 -10.54 5.46
N LYS A 133 -7.32 -11.17 6.15
CA LYS A 133 -6.55 -10.49 7.21
C LYS A 133 -5.80 -9.25 6.70
N ASN A 134 -5.35 -9.29 5.45
CA ASN A 134 -4.62 -8.17 4.83
C ASN A 134 -5.52 -7.02 4.39
N TRP A 135 -6.81 -7.29 4.11
CA TRP A 135 -7.77 -6.29 3.64
C TRP A 135 -8.66 -5.73 4.77
N GLY A 136 -8.51 -6.23 6.00
CA GLY A 136 -9.32 -5.81 7.15
C GLY A 136 -9.02 -4.40 7.69
N TYR A 137 -7.87 -3.81 7.32
CA TYR A 137 -7.55 -2.45 7.76
C TYR A 137 -8.13 -1.41 6.79
N CYS A 138 -9.18 -0.75 7.23
CA CYS A 138 -9.85 0.33 6.52
C CYS A 138 -10.15 1.47 7.52
N PRO A 139 -9.22 2.45 7.68
CA PRO A 139 -9.45 3.58 8.56
C PRO A 139 -10.66 4.37 8.04
N LYS A 140 -11.46 4.91 8.96
CA LYS A 140 -12.66 5.67 8.67
C LYS A 140 -12.48 7.11 9.13
N ILE A 141 -13.09 8.03 8.40
CA ILE A 141 -13.13 9.44 8.79
C ILE A 141 -14.02 9.57 10.03
N ALA A 142 -13.47 10.08 11.13
CA ALA A 142 -14.08 10.01 12.47
C ALA A 142 -15.41 10.78 12.58
N TRP A 143 -15.55 11.87 11.83
CA TRP A 143 -16.73 12.74 11.87
C TRP A 143 -17.78 12.43 10.79
N LEU A 144 -17.54 11.45 9.92
CA LEU A 144 -18.52 11.02 8.92
C LEU A 144 -19.38 9.87 9.45
N PRO A 145 -20.67 9.82 9.09
CA PRO A 145 -21.51 8.68 9.43
C PRO A 145 -20.95 7.40 8.80
N PRO A 146 -21.05 6.24 9.48
CA PRO A 146 -20.58 4.98 8.92
C PRO A 146 -21.34 4.66 7.63
N ALA A 147 -20.60 4.25 6.59
CA ALA A 147 -21.20 3.78 5.36
C ALA A 147 -22.17 2.61 5.65
N LYS A 148 -23.34 2.61 5.00
CA LYS A 148 -24.27 1.47 5.05
C LYS A 148 -23.56 0.22 4.54
N LYS A 149 -23.66 -0.87 5.27
CA LYS A 149 -23.08 -2.16 4.89
C LYS A 149 -23.76 -2.62 3.61
N SER A 150 -23.02 -2.78 2.51
CA SER A 150 -23.57 -3.35 1.27
C SER A 150 -23.85 -4.85 1.50
N GLU A 151 -25.03 -5.32 1.14
CA GLU A 151 -25.49 -6.72 1.29
C GLU A 151 -24.65 -7.76 0.51
N ILE A 152 -23.66 -7.32 -0.28
CA ILE A 152 -22.91 -8.14 -1.23
C ILE A 152 -21.80 -9.00 -0.54
N ALA A 153 -21.51 -8.79 0.75
CA ALA A 153 -20.34 -9.38 1.40
C ALA A 153 -20.53 -10.79 2.01
N ASP A 154 -21.75 -11.34 2.04
CA ASP A 154 -22.02 -12.62 2.73
C ASP A 154 -22.13 -13.85 1.81
N GLU A 155 -21.98 -13.71 0.48
CA GLU A 155 -22.14 -14.84 -0.47
C GLU A 155 -20.86 -15.38 -1.15
N SER A 156 -19.66 -14.90 -0.78
CA SER A 156 -18.40 -15.42 -1.37
C SER A 156 -17.47 -16.02 -0.33
#